data_AF-A0A3D9BRU2-F1
#
_entry.id   AF-A0A3D9BRU2-F1
#
_cell.length_a   1.000
_cell.length_b   1.000
_cell.length_c   1.000
_cell.angle_alpha   90.00
_cell.angle_beta   90.00
_cell.angle_gamma   90.00
#
_symmetry.space_group_name_H-M   'P 1'
#
loop_
_entity.id
_entity.type
_entity.pdbx_description
1 polymer ?
#
loop_
_entity_poly.entity_id
_entity_poly.type
_entity_poly.pdbx_seq_one_letter_code
_entity_poly.pdbx_strand_id
1 'polypeptide(L)'
;MENKDDTFIVLKDLATKINEEPDIYESMIGFIQYQVSDKGIEFDDYFRTKWEIEADYPMTFDDEYFENENRSELYVYLSAENDQQVFEWLQYAWNATHDEIFTKNILHREIYLLKEKGITF
;
A
#
# COMPACT_ATOMS: atom_id res chain seq x y z
N MET A 1 23.38 -1.87 8.23
CA MET A 1 22.56 -0.66 8.45
C MET A 1 21.51 -0.70 7.38
N GLU A 2 20.34 -1.26 7.68
CA GLU A 2 19.26 -1.42 6.69
C GLU A 2 18.50 -0.10 6.54
N ASN A 3 18.73 0.56 5.40
CA ASN A 3 17.77 1.22 4.50
C ASN A 3 16.43 1.73 5.06
N LYS A 4 16.43 2.51 6.15
CA LYS A 4 15.24 3.28 6.55
C LYS A 4 14.99 4.52 5.69
N ASP A 5 15.99 5.00 4.94
CA ASP A 5 15.95 6.31 4.29
C ASP A 5 15.42 6.30 2.84
N ASP A 6 15.59 5.22 2.06
CA ASP A 6 15.29 5.25 0.62
C ASP A 6 13.79 5.41 0.32
N THR A 7 12.92 4.70 1.05
CA THR A 7 11.47 4.78 0.85
C THR A 7 10.93 6.18 1.11
N PHE A 8 11.40 6.83 2.18
CA PHE A 8 10.97 8.20 2.49
C PHE A 8 11.49 9.22 1.47
N ILE A 9 12.65 9.00 0.85
CA ILE A 9 13.15 9.86 -0.23
C ILE A 9 12.18 9.82 -1.41
N VAL A 10 11.78 8.62 -1.84
CA VAL A 10 10.83 8.46 -2.96
C VAL A 10 9.47 9.03 -2.60
N LEU A 11 8.95 8.78 -1.40
CA LEU A 11 7.67 9.36 -0.96
C LEU A 11 7.70 10.88 -0.94
N LYS A 12 8.82 11.49 -0.50
CA LYS A 12 8.99 12.96 -0.54
C LYS A 12 9.04 13.49 -1.96
N ASP A 13 9.70 12.79 -2.87
CA ASP A 13 9.74 13.16 -4.30
C ASP A 13 8.34 13.10 -4.91
N LEU A 14 7.59 12.02 -4.67
CA LEU A 14 6.18 11.90 -5.08
C LEU A 14 5.32 13.05 -4.50
N ALA A 15 5.51 13.38 -3.22
CA ALA A 15 4.74 14.45 -2.58
C ALA A 15 4.93 15.82 -3.23
N THR A 16 6.05 16.07 -3.94
CA THR A 16 6.24 17.33 -4.67
C THR A 16 5.24 17.54 -5.81
N LYS A 17 4.65 16.46 -6.31
CA LYS A 17 3.71 16.45 -7.44
C LYS A 17 2.24 16.54 -7.03
N ILE A 18 1.95 16.69 -5.74
CA ILE A 18 0.57 16.67 -5.21
C ILE A 18 -0.38 17.68 -5.86
N ASN A 19 0.14 18.83 -6.30
CA ASN A 19 -0.66 19.85 -6.96
C ASN A 19 -0.82 19.62 -8.47
N GLU A 20 -0.06 18.66 -9.02
CA GLU A 20 0.02 18.35 -10.44
C GLU A 20 -0.69 17.03 -10.77
N GLU A 21 -0.70 16.08 -9.83
CA GLU A 21 -1.26 14.73 -9.99
C GLU A 21 -2.36 14.49 -8.94
N PRO A 22 -3.65 14.43 -9.33
CA PRO A 22 -4.75 14.22 -8.39
C PRO A 22 -4.69 12.84 -7.70
N ASP A 23 -4.10 11.85 -8.37
CA ASP A 23 -4.05 10.45 -7.93
C ASP A 23 -2.71 10.11 -7.24
N ILE A 24 -2.03 11.13 -6.70
CA ILE A 24 -0.71 10.97 -6.11
C ILE A 24 -0.71 10.05 -4.87
N TYR A 25 -1.85 9.98 -4.18
CA TYR A 25 -2.03 9.09 -3.05
C TYR A 25 -1.96 7.62 -3.49
N GLU A 26 -2.64 7.25 -4.56
CA GLU A 26 -2.63 5.91 -5.14
C GLU A 26 -1.22 5.53 -5.60
N SER A 27 -0.49 6.47 -6.21
CA SER A 27 0.91 6.28 -6.59
C SER A 27 1.81 6.00 -5.37
N MET A 28 1.60 6.71 -4.27
CA MET A 28 2.31 6.45 -3.01
C MET A 28 1.92 5.09 -2.40
N ILE A 29 0.65 4.71 -2.44
CA ILE A 29 0.17 3.41 -1.95
C ILE A 29 0.79 2.27 -2.76
N GLY A 30 0.79 2.36 -4.09
CA GLY A 30 1.43 1.36 -4.96
C GLY A 30 2.93 1.22 -4.68
N PHE A 31 3.62 2.34 -4.42
CA PHE A 31 5.04 2.28 -4.02
C PHE A 31 5.23 1.64 -2.64
N ILE A 32 4.41 1.98 -1.64
CA ILE A 32 4.47 1.36 -0.31
C ILE A 32 4.19 -0.14 -0.42
N GLN A 33 3.18 -0.54 -1.19
CA GLN A 33 2.84 -1.94 -1.45
C GLN A 33 4.05 -2.71 -2.02
N TYR A 34 4.73 -2.14 -3.03
CA TYR A 34 5.95 -2.74 -3.59
C TYR A 34 7.03 -2.96 -2.50
N GLN A 35 7.26 -1.96 -1.64
CA GLN A 35 8.25 -2.07 -0.55
C GLN A 35 7.83 -3.10 0.51
N VAL A 36 6.53 -3.17 0.84
CA VAL A 36 5.97 -4.15 1.78
C VAL A 36 6.13 -5.58 1.23
N SER A 37 5.88 -5.75 -0.06
CA SER A 37 6.08 -7.03 -0.76
C SER A 37 7.55 -7.44 -0.77
N ASP A 38 8.48 -6.53 -1.07
CA ASP A 38 9.93 -6.79 -0.99
C ASP A 38 10.38 -7.17 0.42
N LYS A 39 9.74 -6.61 1.45
CA LYS A 39 9.93 -6.99 2.87
C LYS A 39 9.34 -8.36 3.24
N GLY A 40 8.63 -9.03 2.33
CA GLY A 40 8.07 -10.37 2.54
C GLY A 40 6.87 -10.40 3.50
N ILE A 41 6.14 -9.29 3.66
CA ILE A 41 4.89 -9.27 4.41
C ILE A 41 3.79 -9.81 3.49
N GLU A 42 3.09 -10.87 3.91
CA GLU A 42 2.07 -11.54 3.10
C GLU A 42 0.79 -11.78 3.89
N PHE A 43 -0.34 -11.71 3.21
CA PHE A 43 -1.66 -12.06 3.73
C PHE A 43 -2.26 -13.11 2.80
N ASP A 44 -2.70 -14.25 3.34
CA ASP A 44 -3.39 -15.33 2.61
C ASP A 44 -2.79 -15.67 1.22
N ASP A 45 -1.46 -15.81 1.13
CA ASP A 45 -0.72 -16.13 -0.11
C ASP A 45 -0.94 -15.12 -1.27
N TYR A 46 -1.46 -13.92 -0.95
CA TYR A 46 -1.98 -12.93 -1.90
C TYR A 46 -0.97 -12.40 -2.91
N PHE A 47 0.26 -12.12 -2.48
CA PHE A 47 1.20 -11.40 -3.34
C PHE A 47 2.30 -12.30 -3.87
N ARG A 48 3.12 -12.91 -3.01
CA ARG A 48 4.27 -13.66 -3.52
C ARG A 48 3.87 -14.96 -4.21
N THR A 49 3.02 -15.77 -3.57
CA THR A 49 2.57 -17.04 -4.15
C THR A 49 1.76 -16.81 -5.43
N LYS A 50 0.82 -15.86 -5.48
CA LYS A 50 0.10 -15.57 -6.72
C LYS A 50 0.93 -14.86 -7.79
N TRP A 51 1.75 -13.87 -7.43
CA TRP A 51 2.55 -13.14 -8.41
C TRP A 51 3.69 -14.00 -8.98
N GLU A 52 4.37 -14.82 -8.15
CA GLU A 52 5.36 -15.78 -8.64
C GLU A 52 4.70 -16.84 -9.54
N ILE A 53 3.50 -17.34 -9.19
CA ILE A 53 2.75 -18.30 -10.03
C ILE A 53 2.25 -17.63 -11.32
N GLU A 54 1.70 -16.43 -11.28
CA GLU A 54 1.13 -15.77 -12.47
C GLU A 54 2.20 -15.14 -13.37
N ALA A 55 3.38 -14.78 -12.86
CA ALA A 55 4.55 -14.42 -13.66
C ALA A 55 5.04 -15.60 -14.52
N ASP A 56 4.89 -16.83 -14.02
CA ASP A 56 5.16 -18.07 -14.77
C ASP A 56 4.02 -18.42 -15.76
N TYR A 57 2.81 -17.86 -15.58
CA TYR A 57 1.63 -18.07 -16.43
C TYR A 57 0.93 -16.75 -16.84
N PRO A 58 1.56 -15.90 -17.67
CA PRO A 58 1.05 -14.57 -18.02
C PRO A 58 -0.29 -14.57 -18.77
N MET A 59 -0.75 -15.72 -19.28
CA MET A 59 -2.08 -15.86 -19.90
C MET A 59 -3.24 -15.92 -18.89
N THR A 60 -2.96 -16.16 -17.62
CA THR A 60 -3.96 -16.21 -16.54
C THR A 60 -3.76 -15.10 -15.51
N PHE A 61 -2.93 -14.09 -15.84
CA PHE A 61 -2.67 -12.96 -14.96
C PHE A 61 -3.95 -12.17 -14.75
N ASP A 62 -4.41 -12.08 -13.51
CA ASP A 62 -5.65 -11.39 -13.16
C ASP A 62 -5.34 -9.90 -12.92
N ASP A 63 -5.18 -9.14 -14.01
CA ASP A 63 -4.89 -7.69 -13.97
C ASP A 63 -5.90 -6.96 -13.06
N GLU A 64 -7.19 -7.28 -13.16
CA GLU A 64 -8.26 -6.65 -12.37
C GLU A 64 -8.12 -6.93 -10.85
N TYR A 65 -7.54 -8.06 -10.48
CA TYR A 65 -7.26 -8.42 -9.09
C TYR A 65 -6.08 -7.63 -8.51
N PHE A 66 -5.05 -7.35 -9.31
CA PHE A 66 -3.86 -6.60 -8.86
C PHE A 66 -3.98 -5.08 -9.04
N GLU A 67 -4.77 -4.62 -10.01
CA GLU A 67 -5.03 -3.19 -10.27
C GLU A 67 -6.15 -2.61 -9.40
N ASN A 68 -6.79 -3.43 -8.54
CA ASN A 68 -7.82 -2.94 -7.64
C ASN A 68 -7.22 -2.10 -6.50
N GLU A 69 -7.35 -0.77 -6.61
CA GLU A 69 -6.91 0.22 -5.62
C GLU A 69 -7.33 -0.15 -4.19
N ASN A 70 -8.58 -0.59 -3.98
CA ASN A 70 -9.07 -0.95 -2.65
C ASN A 70 -8.34 -2.17 -2.07
N ARG A 71 -7.88 -3.11 -2.91
CA ARG A 71 -7.07 -4.25 -2.46
C ARG A 71 -5.65 -3.79 -2.12
N SER A 72 -5.05 -2.92 -2.93
CA SER A 72 -3.73 -2.36 -2.65
C SER A 72 -3.71 -1.54 -1.37
N GLU A 73 -4.74 -0.73 -1.13
CA GLU A 73 -4.94 -0.03 0.14
C GLU A 73 -5.08 -1.01 1.31
N LEU A 74 -5.96 -2.01 1.21
CA LEU A 74 -6.15 -2.99 2.28
C LEU A 74 -4.85 -3.71 2.62
N TYR A 75 -4.06 -4.08 1.62
CA TYR A 75 -2.77 -4.72 1.80
C TYR A 75 -1.83 -3.82 2.61
N VAL A 76 -1.64 -2.57 2.18
CA VAL A 76 -0.79 -1.59 2.89
C VAL A 76 -1.31 -1.32 4.30
N TYR A 77 -2.62 -1.24 4.50
CA TYR A 77 -3.22 -0.99 5.82
C TYR A 77 -3.00 -2.15 6.78
N LEU A 78 -3.23 -3.39 6.34
CA LEU A 78 -2.96 -4.57 7.17
C LEU A 78 -1.45 -4.69 7.47
N SER A 79 -0.57 -4.33 6.54
CA SER A 79 0.87 -4.27 6.80
C SER A 79 1.23 -3.19 7.80
N ALA A 80 0.62 -2.00 7.73
CA ALA A 80 0.81 -0.92 8.68
C ALA A 80 0.30 -1.27 10.10
N GLU A 81 -0.70 -2.15 10.21
CA GLU A 81 -1.17 -2.65 11.51
C GLU A 81 -0.09 -3.50 12.23
N ASN A 82 0.72 -4.22 11.45
CA ASN A 82 1.68 -5.21 11.95
C ASN A 82 3.15 -4.74 11.89
N ASP A 83 3.49 -3.73 11.08
CA ASP A 83 4.83 -3.19 10.91
C ASP A 83 4.85 -1.67 11.12
N GLN A 84 5.58 -1.24 12.15
CA GLN A 84 5.70 0.17 12.55
C GLN A 84 6.33 1.05 11.46
N GLN A 85 7.27 0.53 10.66
CA GLN A 85 7.88 1.29 9.58
C GLN A 85 6.88 1.52 8.45
N VAL A 86 6.07 0.51 8.12
CA VAL A 86 4.99 0.65 7.14
C VAL A 86 3.94 1.65 7.61
N PHE A 87 3.61 1.64 8.91
CA PHE A 87 2.77 2.66 9.51
C PHE A 87 3.33 4.07 9.32
N GLU A 88 4.64 4.27 9.52
CA GLU A 88 5.29 5.57 9.36
C GLU A 88 5.28 6.04 7.89
N TRP A 89 5.46 5.13 6.93
CA TRP A 89 5.33 5.44 5.50
C TRP A 89 3.90 5.82 5.11
N LEU A 90 2.92 5.03 5.53
CA LEU A 90 1.51 5.30 5.29
C LEU A 90 1.07 6.60 5.94
N GLN A 91 1.51 6.85 7.17
CA GLN A 91 1.23 8.11 7.87
C GLN A 91 1.80 9.31 7.09
N TYR A 92 2.99 9.20 6.53
CA TYR A 92 3.55 10.26 5.70
C TYR A 92 2.72 10.48 4.43
N ALA A 93 2.41 9.41 3.68
CA ALA A 93 1.61 9.50 2.46
C ALA A 93 0.25 10.14 2.74
N TRP A 94 -0.45 9.65 3.77
CA TRP A 94 -1.75 10.18 4.17
C TRP A 94 -1.68 11.65 4.58
N ASN A 95 -0.75 12.02 5.47
CA ASN A 95 -0.63 13.41 5.92
C ASN A 95 -0.20 14.38 4.81
N ALA A 96 0.44 13.87 3.76
CA ALA A 96 0.77 14.67 2.60
C ALA A 96 -0.45 14.91 1.72
N THR A 97 -1.31 13.89 1.55
CA THR A 97 -2.42 13.92 0.58
C THR A 97 -3.80 14.24 1.16
N HIS A 98 -3.97 14.16 2.48
CA HIS A 98 -5.24 14.39 3.17
C HIS A 98 -5.11 15.54 4.18
N ASP A 99 -6.21 16.25 4.37
CA ASP A 99 -6.34 17.32 5.37
C ASP A 99 -6.57 16.77 6.80
N GLU A 100 -6.05 15.59 7.14
CA GLU A 100 -6.10 15.03 8.49
C GLU A 100 -4.81 14.30 8.87
N ILE A 101 -4.49 14.28 10.18
CA ILE A 101 -3.33 13.55 10.69
C ILE A 101 -3.70 12.07 10.82
N PHE A 102 -2.99 11.22 10.10
CA PHE A 102 -3.16 9.77 10.16
C PHE A 102 -2.81 9.22 11.54
N THR A 103 -3.72 8.40 12.07
CA THR A 103 -3.62 7.77 13.39
C THR A 103 -4.00 6.30 13.30
N LYS A 104 -3.69 5.52 14.33
CA LYS A 104 -4.17 4.13 14.43
C LYS A 104 -5.69 3.99 14.37
N ASN A 105 -6.42 5.00 14.86
CA ASN A 105 -7.89 5.00 14.76
C ASN A 105 -8.36 5.17 13.32
N ILE A 106 -7.69 6.02 12.54
CA ILE A 106 -7.97 6.17 11.10
C ILE A 106 -7.61 4.87 10.38
N LEU A 107 -6.43 4.29 10.65
CA LEU A 107 -6.03 3.00 10.07
C LEU A 107 -7.11 1.92 10.28
N HIS A 108 -7.57 1.73 11.52
CA HIS A 108 -8.59 0.73 11.81
C HIS A 108 -9.95 1.07 11.17
N ARG A 109 -10.31 2.36 11.08
CA ARG A 109 -11.51 2.84 10.39
C ARG A 109 -11.45 2.47 8.90
N GLU A 110 -10.36 2.77 8.22
CA GLU A 110 -10.22 2.49 6.78
C GLU A 110 -10.21 0.97 6.49
N ILE A 111 -9.51 0.17 7.31
CA ILE A 111 -9.57 -1.30 7.22
C ILE A 111 -11.02 -1.79 7.35
N TYR A 112 -11.77 -1.26 8.32
CA TYR A 112 -13.17 -1.63 8.52
C TYR A 112 -14.03 -1.26 7.30
N LEU A 113 -13.89 -0.05 6.77
CA LEU A 113 -14.65 0.41 5.60
C LEU A 113 -14.38 -0.44 4.35
N LEU A 114 -13.14 -0.87 4.13
CA LEU A 114 -12.79 -1.76 3.02
C LEU A 114 -13.41 -3.15 3.17
N LYS A 115 -13.39 -3.71 4.39
CA LYS A 115 -14.03 -5.00 4.68
C LYS A 115 -15.55 -4.94 4.51
N GLU A 116 -16.20 -3.85 4.89
CA GLU A 116 -17.65 -3.64 4.68
C GLU A 116 -18.01 -3.56 3.18
N LYS A 117 -17.09 -3.10 2.32
CA LYS A 117 -17.24 -3.15 0.85
C LYS A 117 -17.04 -4.56 0.28
N GLY A 118 -16.73 -5.55 1.11
CA GLY A 118 -16.45 -6.93 0.69
C GLY A 118 -15.01 -7.15 0.20
N ILE A 119 -14.10 -6.20 0.45
CA ILE A 119 -12.69 -6.35 0.09
C ILE A 119 -12.00 -7.18 1.18
N THR A 120 -11.54 -8.37 0.81
CA THR A 120 -10.78 -9.28 1.68
C THR A 120 -9.66 -9.96 0.89
N PHE A 121 -8.67 -10.46 1.62
CA PHE A 121 -7.73 -11.47 1.13
C PHE A 121 -8.30 -12.87 1.36
#